data_AF-A0A962G616-F1
#
_entry.id   AF-A0A962G616-F1
#
_cell.length_a   1.000
_cell.length_b   1.000
_cell.length_c   1.000
_cell.angle_alpha   90.00
_cell.angle_beta   90.00
_cell.angle_gamma   90.00
#
_symmetry.space_group_name_H-M   'P 1'
#
loop_
_entity.id
_entity.type
_entity.pdbx_description
1 polymer ?
#
loop_
_entity_poly.entity_id
_entity_poly.type
_entity_poly.pdbx_seq_one_letter_code
_entity_poly.pdbx_strand_id
1 'polypeptide(L)'
;VISDQTTMWRAWIGFNASHSMGALLFGLIFGYLAISHEAVLFRSPFLLAVGLAMLGGFFVLGKRYWFSVPFTGICIALACYLLSLLLAALR
;
A
#
# COMPACT_ATOMS: atom_id res chain seq x y z
N VAL A 1 5.11 -30.09 8.16
CA VAL A 1 6.22 -29.32 7.54
C VAL A 1 5.80 -28.98 6.12
N ILE A 2 5.83 -27.71 5.72
CA ILE A 2 5.39 -27.26 4.38
C ILE A 2 6.47 -27.53 3.32
N SER A 3 7.75 -27.39 3.69
CA SER A 3 8.92 -27.68 2.85
C SER A 3 10.19 -27.78 3.72
N ASP A 4 11.19 -28.52 3.26
CA ASP A 4 12.55 -28.60 3.82
C ASP A 4 13.50 -27.51 3.28
N GLN A 5 13.10 -26.79 2.24
CA GLN A 5 13.88 -25.70 1.61
C GLN A 5 13.87 -24.40 2.45
N THR A 6 13.02 -24.32 3.47
CA THR A 6 12.87 -23.12 4.30
C THR A 6 12.61 -23.45 5.76
N THR A 7 12.77 -22.45 6.62
CA THR A 7 12.42 -22.54 8.05
C THR A 7 11.34 -21.51 8.37
N MET A 8 10.61 -21.71 9.46
CA MET A 8 9.61 -20.72 9.91
C MET A 8 10.22 -19.33 10.11
N TRP A 9 11.48 -19.26 10.57
CA TRP A 9 12.21 -18.00 10.72
C TRP A 9 12.49 -17.32 9.37
N ARG A 10 13.02 -18.06 8.38
CA ARG A 10 13.26 -17.53 7.03
C ARG A 10 11.96 -17.09 6.35
N ALA A 11 10.89 -17.87 6.52
CA ALA A 11 9.57 -17.52 6.01
C ALA A 11 9.04 -16.23 6.66
N TRP A 12 9.17 -16.07 7.98
CA TRP A 12 8.76 -14.85 8.67
C TRP A 12 9.51 -13.61 8.18
N ILE A 13 10.83 -13.69 7.99
CA ILE A 13 11.62 -12.59 7.39
C ILE A 13 11.10 -12.28 5.98
N GLY A 14 10.98 -13.31 5.13
CA GLY A 14 10.56 -13.15 3.74
C GLY A 14 9.16 -12.54 3.61
N PHE A 15 8.21 -12.94 4.45
CA PHE A 15 6.87 -12.35 4.47
C PHE A 15 6.91 -10.89 4.90
N ASN A 16 7.61 -10.53 5.98
CA ASN A 16 7.66 -9.11 6.40
C ASN A 16 8.36 -8.24 5.35
N ALA A 17 9.46 -8.73 4.76
CA ALA A 17 10.20 -8.02 3.72
C ALA A 17 9.34 -7.81 2.47
N SER A 18 8.67 -8.84 1.96
CA SER A 18 7.82 -8.75 0.76
C SER A 18 6.61 -7.83 0.94
N HIS A 19 5.92 -7.87 2.09
CA HIS A 19 4.85 -6.93 2.39
C HIS A 19 5.36 -5.49 2.48
N SER A 20 6.50 -5.29 3.15
CA SER A 20 7.14 -3.98 3.27
C SER A 20 7.55 -3.43 1.90
N MET A 21 8.11 -4.27 1.02
CA MET A 21 8.44 -3.88 -0.35
C MET A 21 7.20 -3.41 -1.11
N GLY A 22 6.06 -4.09 -0.97
CA GLY A 22 4.81 -3.65 -1.59
C GLY A 22 4.35 -2.28 -1.10
N ALA A 23 4.41 -2.03 0.22
CA ALA A 23 4.02 -0.74 0.81
C ALA A 23 4.97 0.39 0.41
N LEU A 24 6.29 0.11 0.39
CA LEU A 24 7.31 1.07 -0.05
C LEU A 24 7.17 1.40 -1.53
N LEU A 25 6.98 0.39 -2.39
CA LEU A 25 6.80 0.60 -3.81
C LEU A 25 5.55 1.44 -4.10
N PHE A 26 4.45 1.17 -3.40
CA PHE A 26 3.26 2.00 -3.47
C PHE A 26 3.59 3.47 -3.13
N GLY A 27 4.24 3.71 -1.99
CA GLY A 27 4.61 5.05 -1.54
C GLY A 27 5.54 5.77 -2.52
N LEU A 28 6.54 5.07 -3.07
CA LEU A 28 7.47 5.63 -4.05
C LEU A 28 6.76 5.99 -5.36
N ILE A 29 5.95 5.10 -5.92
CA ILE A 29 5.28 5.35 -7.21
C ILE A 29 4.19 6.41 -7.06
N PHE A 30 3.25 6.21 -6.14
CA PHE A 30 2.12 7.14 -5.99
C PHE A 30 2.54 8.47 -5.38
N GLY A 31 3.51 8.47 -4.48
CA GLY A 31 4.11 9.70 -3.96
C GLY A 31 4.85 10.48 -5.04
N TYR A 32 5.69 9.82 -5.84
CA TYR A 32 6.38 10.47 -6.97
C TYR A 32 5.38 11.03 -7.99
N LEU A 33 4.36 10.25 -8.36
CA LEU A 33 3.32 10.72 -9.29
C LEU A 33 2.56 11.92 -8.71
N ALA A 34 2.22 11.91 -7.42
CA ALA A 34 1.52 13.02 -6.78
C ALA A 34 2.35 14.31 -6.73
N ILE A 35 3.67 14.21 -6.54
CA ILE A 35 4.56 15.39 -6.40
C ILE A 35 5.06 15.89 -7.76
N SER A 36 5.44 14.98 -8.65
CA SER A 36 6.15 15.33 -9.89
C SER A 36 5.28 15.25 -11.15
N HIS A 37 4.19 14.46 -11.13
CA HIS A 37 3.36 14.19 -12.30
C HIS A 37 1.86 14.21 -11.95
N GLU A 38 1.43 15.21 -11.18
CA GLU A 38 0.07 15.24 -10.60
C GLU A 38 -1.03 15.11 -11.68
N ALA A 39 -0.83 15.71 -12.86
CA ALA A 39 -1.77 15.63 -13.96
C ALA A 39 -1.94 14.19 -14.49
N VAL A 40 -0.88 13.37 -14.47
CA VAL A 40 -0.94 11.96 -14.87
C VAL A 40 -1.74 11.17 -13.84
N LEU A 41 -1.51 11.41 -12.56
CA LEU A 41 -2.19 10.70 -11.47
C LEU A 41 -3.68 11.06 -11.41
N PHE A 42 -3.99 12.34 -11.25
CA PHE A 42 -5.35 12.80 -10.95
C PHE A 42 -6.29 12.80 -12.17
N ARG A 43 -5.76 12.79 -13.40
CA ARG A 43 -6.59 12.64 -14.62
C ARG A 43 -6.78 11.19 -15.07
N SER A 44 -6.20 10.22 -14.35
CA SER A 44 -6.33 8.81 -14.69
C SER A 44 -7.16 8.07 -13.64
N PRO A 45 -8.47 7.85 -13.88
CA PRO A 45 -9.32 7.08 -12.98
C PRO A 45 -8.77 5.68 -12.71
N PHE A 46 -8.08 5.09 -13.69
CA PHE A 46 -7.43 3.81 -13.54
C PHE A 46 -6.32 3.83 -12.47
N LEU A 47 -5.42 4.82 -12.51
CA LEU A 47 -4.36 4.93 -11.49
C LEU A 47 -4.95 5.20 -10.11
N LEU A 48 -5.99 6.03 -10.02
CA LEU A 48 -6.69 6.30 -8.77
C LEU A 48 -7.36 5.03 -8.20
N ALA A 49 -8.04 4.26 -9.06
CA ALA A 49 -8.68 3.01 -8.66
C ALA A 49 -7.67 1.94 -8.24
N VAL A 50 -6.56 1.79 -8.98
CA VAL A 50 -5.51 0.83 -8.65
C VAL A 50 -4.84 1.18 -7.33
N GLY A 51 -4.55 2.47 -7.08
CA GLY A 51 -3.97 2.89 -5.82
C GLY A 51 -4.89 2.64 -4.63
N LEU A 52 -6.19 2.97 -4.79
CA LEU A 52 -7.20 2.67 -3.78
C LEU A 52 -7.36 1.16 -3.54
N ALA A 53 -7.39 0.36 -4.61
CA ALA A 53 -7.51 -1.10 -4.51
C ALA A 53 -6.32 -1.72 -3.78
N MET A 54 -5.10 -1.24 -4.05
CA MET A 54 -3.89 -1.70 -3.36
C MET A 54 -3.94 -1.40 -1.86
N LEU A 55 -4.22 -0.15 -1.48
CA LEU A 55 -4.32 0.24 -0.07
C LEU A 55 -5.51 -0.42 0.63
N GLY A 56 -6.64 -0.56 -0.05
CA GLY A 56 -7.81 -1.28 0.47
C GLY A 56 -7.52 -2.77 0.69
N GLY A 57 -6.82 -3.41 -0.24
CA GLY A 57 -6.34 -4.79 -0.10
C GLY A 57 -5.40 -4.94 1.10
N PHE A 58 -4.42 -4.05 1.24
CA PHE A 58 -3.53 -4.03 2.39
C PHE A 58 -4.24 -3.72 3.71
N PHE A 59 -5.29 -2.89 3.70
CA PHE A 59 -6.09 -2.63 4.89
C PHE A 59 -6.81 -3.92 5.34
N VAL A 60 -7.44 -4.65 4.41
CA VAL A 60 -8.12 -5.92 4.71
C VAL A 60 -7.13 -6.98 5.19
N LEU A 61 -6.01 -7.15 4.48
CA LEU A 61 -4.96 -8.11 4.87
C LEU A 61 -4.32 -7.73 6.20
N GLY A 62 -4.01 -6.45 6.40
CA GLY A 62 -3.41 -5.92 7.61
C GLY A 62 -4.30 -6.13 8.83
N LYS A 63 -5.60 -5.86 8.70
CA LYS A 63 -6.59 -6.10 9.76
C LYS A 63 -6.70 -7.57 10.14
N ARG A 64 -6.55 -8.49 9.17
CA ARG A 64 -6.82 -9.92 9.37
C ARG A 64 -5.57 -10.73 9.75
N TYR A 65 -4.40 -10.32 9.28
CA TYR A 65 -3.19 -11.16 9.31
C TYR A 65 -1.93 -10.47 9.83
N TRP A 66 -1.88 -9.14 9.92
CA TRP A 66 -0.64 -8.43 10.28
C TRP A 66 -0.66 -7.95 11.74
N PHE A 67 0.53 -7.57 12.22
CA PHE A 67 0.70 -6.89 13.50
C PHE A 67 0.16 -5.45 13.44
N SER A 68 -0.12 -4.86 14.60
CA SER A 68 -0.72 -3.52 14.70
C SER A 68 0.13 -2.42 14.05
N VAL A 69 1.46 -2.47 14.16
CA VAL A 69 2.37 -1.44 13.63
C VAL A 69 2.23 -1.24 12.12
N PRO A 70 2.44 -2.26 11.25
CA PRO A 70 2.28 -2.07 9.81
C PRO A 70 0.84 -1.75 9.43
N PHE A 71 -0.15 -2.32 10.14
CA PHE A 71 -1.56 -1.99 9.89
C PHE A 71 -1.87 -0.52 10.12
N THR A 72 -1.39 0.09 11.21
CA THR A 72 -1.54 1.53 11.48
C THR A 72 -0.94 2.37 10.35
N GLY A 73 0.24 1.98 9.84
CA GLY A 73 0.85 2.66 8.70
C GLY A 73 -0.04 2.64 7.44
N ILE A 74 -0.65 1.49 7.14
CA ILE A 74 -1.61 1.37 6.03
C ILE A 74 -2.87 2.21 6.26
N CYS A 75 -3.40 2.26 7.48
CA CYS A 75 -4.55 3.11 7.82
C CYS A 75 -4.24 4.60 7.56
N ILE A 76 -3.07 5.07 7.99
CA ILE A 76 -2.63 6.45 7.75
C ILE A 76 -2.49 6.71 6.24
N ALA A 77 -1.82 5.81 5.51
CA ALA A 77 -1.67 5.93 4.06
C ALA A 77 -3.02 5.98 3.33
N LEU A 78 -3.96 5.11 3.70
CA LEU A 78 -5.31 5.08 3.13
C LEU A 78 -6.11 6.35 3.44
N ALA A 79 -6.03 6.87 4.67
CA ALA A 79 -6.65 8.14 5.02
C ALA A 79 -6.09 9.31 4.20
N CYS A 80 -4.77 9.40 4.07
CA CYS A 80 -4.11 10.41 3.22
C CYS A 80 -4.52 10.29 1.75
N TYR A 81 -4.64 9.06 1.24
CA TYR A 81 -5.05 8.80 -0.14
C TYR A 81 -6.51 9.21 -0.39
N LEU A 82 -7.43 8.86 0.51
CA LEU A 82 -8.83 9.28 0.42
C LEU A 82 -8.97 10.80 0.51
N LEU A 83 -8.19 11.44 1.38
CA LEU A 83 -8.16 12.89 1.49
C LEU A 83 -7.64 13.54 0.21
N SER A 84 -6.60 13.00 -0.43
CA SER A 84 -6.08 13.54 -1.69
C SER A 84 -7.10 13.42 -2.82
N LEU A 85 -7.86 12.32 -2.90
CA LEU A 85 -8.97 12.17 -3.85
C LEU A 85 -10.05 13.22 -3.62
N LEU A 86 -10.45 13.43 -2.36
CA LEU A 86 -11.47 14.42 -2.00
C LEU A 86 -11.01 15.83 -2.35
N LEU A 87 -9.77 16.20 -2.03
CA LEU A 87 -9.20 17.50 -2.38
C LEU A 87 -9.07 17.69 -3.91
N ALA A 88 -8.71 16.63 -4.64
CA ALA A 88 -8.63 16.68 -6.09
C ALA A 88 -10.00 16.84 -6.76
N ALA A 89 -11.05 16.26 -6.19
CA ALA A 89 -12.42 16.39 -6.70
C ALA A 89 -13.06 17.78 -6.43
N LEU A 90 -12.51 18.55 -5.49
CA LEU A 90 -12.97 19.90 -5.14
C LEU A 90 -12.26 21.01 -5.93
N ARG A 91 -11.22 20.67 -6.71
CA ARG A 91 -10.48 21.59 -7.58
C ARG A 91 -11.07 21.60 -8.98
#